data_AF-A0A1A0R409-F1
#
_entry.id   AF-A0A1A0R409-F1
#
_cell.length_a   1.000
_cell.length_b   1.000
_cell.length_c   1.000
_cell.angle_alpha   90.00
_cell.angle_beta   90.00
_cell.angle_gamma   90.00
#
_symmetry.space_group_name_H-M   'P 1'
#
loop_
_entity.id
_entity.type
_entity.pdbx_description
1 polymer ?
#
loop_
_entity_poly.entity_id
_entity_poly.type
_entity_poly.pdbx_seq_one_letter_code
_entity_poly.pdbx_strand_id
1 'polypeptide(L)'
;MIGAPVFRFRYKGQLVDWEFSSETVEFNGVPVPKWAKERRHGVGGPDLVIKVAVRDGSPEVVELSFEAKSGQTEVRQKHLRAVEVDQLASDLYAVFVAEFGENPSRDDESRAMRVAEKLIERQRLPRDYRIISDEMLRLVAEVYRTNIERAPTKAVAKHFGVKDRMASTYVDRARKKGFLPPTKQGQKKA
;
A
#
# COMPACT_ATOMS: atom_id res chain seq x y z
N MET A 1 -26.89 0.91 14.00
CA MET A 1 -25.73 0.57 13.14
C MET A 1 -26.22 0.56 11.71
N ILE A 2 -25.78 1.51 10.90
CA ILE A 2 -25.97 1.44 9.45
C ILE A 2 -24.94 0.42 8.96
N GLY A 3 -25.37 -0.63 8.24
CA GLY A 3 -24.47 -1.66 7.73
C GLY A 3 -23.41 -1.08 6.79
N ALA A 4 -22.33 -1.82 6.56
CA ALA A 4 -21.34 -1.43 5.55
C ALA A 4 -22.03 -1.22 4.19
N PRO A 5 -21.70 -0.15 3.44
CA PRO A 5 -22.22 0.03 2.09
C PRO A 5 -21.89 -1.18 1.22
N VAL A 6 -22.90 -1.68 0.49
CA VAL A 6 -22.73 -2.83 -0.41
C VAL A 6 -23.05 -2.40 -1.84
N PHE A 7 -22.13 -2.62 -2.76
CA PHE A 7 -22.29 -2.35 -4.19
C PHE A 7 -22.19 -3.65 -4.99
N ARG A 8 -23.14 -3.88 -5.89
CA ARG A 8 -23.20 -5.08 -6.73
C ARG A 8 -23.20 -4.70 -8.20
N PHE A 9 -22.25 -5.24 -8.96
CA PHE A 9 -22.10 -4.94 -10.38
C PHE A 9 -21.55 -6.13 -11.17
N ARG A 10 -21.53 -6.02 -12.50
CA ARG A 10 -20.92 -7.02 -13.39
C ARG A 10 -19.62 -6.48 -13.96
N TYR A 11 -18.53 -7.24 -13.81
CA TYR A 11 -17.23 -6.94 -14.39
C TYR A 11 -16.76 -8.12 -15.25
N LYS A 12 -16.51 -7.88 -16.55
CA LYS A 12 -16.12 -8.92 -17.52
C LYS A 12 -17.03 -10.16 -17.50
N GLY A 13 -18.34 -9.96 -17.31
CA GLY A 13 -19.34 -11.04 -17.23
C GLY A 13 -19.44 -11.74 -15.88
N GLN A 14 -18.56 -11.42 -14.93
CA GLN A 14 -18.57 -11.94 -13.56
C GLN A 14 -19.39 -11.02 -12.64
N LEU A 15 -20.21 -11.59 -11.75
CA LEU A 15 -20.88 -10.82 -10.70
C LEU A 15 -19.89 -10.51 -9.58
N VAL A 16 -19.85 -9.26 -9.14
CA VAL A 16 -18.94 -8.78 -8.12
C VAL A 16 -19.72 -8.00 -7.06
N ASP A 17 -19.51 -8.35 -5.80
CA ASP A 17 -20.03 -7.64 -4.63
C ASP A 17 -18.89 -6.93 -3.91
N TRP A 18 -19.11 -5.67 -3.55
CA TRP A 18 -18.18 -4.83 -2.83
C TRP A 18 -18.78 -4.39 -1.51
N GLU A 19 -18.00 -4.49 -0.45
CA GLU A 19 -18.32 -3.95 0.86
C GLU A 19 -17.14 -3.10 1.34
N PHE A 20 -17.38 -1.96 1.99
CA PHE A 20 -16.28 -1.15 2.51
C PHE A 20 -16.64 -0.44 3.81
N SER A 21 -15.63 0.07 4.49
CA SER A 21 -15.82 0.88 5.70
C SER A 21 -16.40 2.25 5.35
N SER A 22 -17.40 2.71 6.10
CA SER A 22 -17.84 4.10 6.07
C SER A 22 -16.82 5.07 6.69
N GLU A 23 -15.83 4.55 7.43
CA GLU A 23 -14.73 5.34 7.97
C GLU A 23 -13.59 5.41 6.97
N THR A 24 -13.03 6.60 6.78
CA THR A 24 -11.90 6.84 5.89
C THR A 24 -10.60 7.07 6.65
N VAL A 25 -9.48 6.92 5.95
CA VAL A 25 -8.13 7.26 6.36
C VAL A 25 -7.43 7.98 5.22
N GLU A 26 -6.56 8.93 5.54
CA GLU A 26 -5.72 9.60 4.57
C GLU A 26 -4.60 8.67 4.09
N PHE A 27 -4.53 8.42 2.79
CA PHE A 27 -3.44 7.67 2.17
C PHE A 27 -2.94 8.42 0.93
N ASN A 28 -1.67 8.85 0.96
CA ASN A 28 -1.06 9.68 -0.09
C ASN A 28 -1.88 10.94 -0.47
N GLY A 29 -2.60 11.54 0.49
CA GLY A 29 -3.41 12.74 0.26
C GLY A 29 -4.76 12.46 -0.42
N VAL A 30 -5.23 11.22 -0.35
CA VAL A 30 -6.55 10.79 -0.83
C VAL A 30 -7.27 10.09 0.33
N PRO A 31 -8.50 10.51 0.69
CA PRO A 31 -9.30 9.83 1.68
C PRO A 31 -9.83 8.51 1.11
N VAL A 32 -9.63 7.42 1.84
CA VAL A 32 -10.01 6.07 1.42
C VAL A 32 -10.56 5.25 2.58
N PRO A 33 -11.45 4.27 2.34
CA PRO A 33 -11.99 3.41 3.38
C PRO A 33 -10.89 2.73 4.18
N LYS A 34 -11.10 2.61 5.49
CA LYS A 34 -10.20 1.83 6.36
C LYS A 34 -10.05 0.38 5.89
N TRP A 35 -11.09 -0.17 5.27
CA TRP A 35 -11.05 -1.48 4.63
C TRP A 35 -12.05 -1.53 3.47
N ALA A 36 -11.77 -2.41 2.52
CA ALA A 36 -12.66 -2.78 1.44
C ALA A 36 -12.58 -4.29 1.20
N LYS A 37 -13.71 -4.89 0.82
CA LYS A 37 -13.90 -6.33 0.61
C LYS A 37 -14.58 -6.54 -0.73
N GLU A 38 -13.98 -7.37 -1.56
CA GLU A 38 -14.53 -7.80 -2.83
C GLU A 38 -14.90 -9.28 -2.73
N ARG A 39 -16.08 -9.64 -3.22
CA ARG A 39 -16.47 -11.02 -3.52
C ARG A 39 -16.75 -11.13 -5.02
N ARG A 40 -15.97 -11.95 -5.71
CA ARG A 40 -16.22 -12.34 -7.10
C ARG A 40 -16.94 -13.68 -7.13
N HIS A 41 -18.13 -13.72 -7.71
CA HIS A 41 -18.90 -14.95 -7.81
C HIS A 41 -18.39 -15.78 -8.99
N GLY A 42 -18.05 -17.04 -8.75
CA GLY A 42 -17.45 -17.90 -9.76
C GLY A 42 -18.44 -18.32 -10.86
N VAL A 43 -18.07 -18.15 -12.13
CA VAL A 43 -18.84 -18.65 -13.28
C VAL A 43 -18.38 -20.09 -13.57
N GLY A 44 -19.00 -21.07 -12.90
CA GLY A 44 -18.60 -22.49 -12.96
C GLY A 44 -17.36 -22.86 -12.13
N GLY A 45 -16.62 -21.87 -11.64
CA GLY A 45 -15.55 -21.99 -10.64
C GLY A 45 -16.01 -21.60 -9.23
N PRO A 46 -15.14 -21.69 -8.21
CA PRO A 46 -15.44 -21.21 -6.87
C PRO A 46 -15.53 -19.68 -6.83
N ASP A 47 -16.22 -19.16 -5.82
CA ASP A 47 -16.18 -17.76 -5.45
C ASP A 47 -14.80 -17.40 -4.89
N LEU A 48 -14.38 -16.15 -5.08
CA LEU A 48 -13.17 -15.56 -4.52
C LEU A 48 -13.56 -14.38 -3.65
N VAL A 49 -13.05 -14.34 -2.42
CA VAL A 49 -13.21 -13.22 -1.52
C VAL A 49 -11.84 -12.65 -1.16
N ILE A 50 -11.70 -11.34 -1.25
CA ILE A 50 -10.49 -10.61 -0.89
C ILE A 50 -10.90 -9.44 0.01
N LYS A 51 -10.21 -9.26 1.13
CA LYS A 51 -10.34 -8.06 1.97
C LYS A 51 -8.99 -7.38 2.12
N VAL A 52 -8.99 -6.07 1.89
CA VAL A 52 -7.85 -5.19 2.06
C VAL A 52 -8.16 -4.24 3.20
N ALA A 53 -7.20 -4.02 4.10
CA ALA A 53 -7.29 -3.02 5.15
C ALA A 53 -6.07 -2.10 5.11
N VAL A 54 -6.26 -0.82 5.39
CA VAL A 54 -5.15 0.12 5.56
C VAL A 54 -4.70 0.06 7.02
N ARG A 55 -3.47 -0.39 7.27
CA ARG A 55 -2.83 -0.49 8.58
C ARG A 55 -1.49 0.21 8.55
N ASP A 56 -1.20 1.02 9.56
CA ASP A 56 0.05 1.79 9.66
C ASP A 56 0.41 2.56 8.38
N GLY A 57 -0.62 3.11 7.72
CA GLY A 57 -0.49 3.87 6.48
C GLY A 57 -0.07 3.01 5.27
N SER A 58 -0.31 1.70 5.29
CA SER A 58 -0.05 0.78 4.18
C SER A 58 -1.25 -0.17 3.97
N PRO A 59 -1.67 -0.46 2.72
CA PRO A 59 -2.69 -1.47 2.47
C PRO A 59 -2.13 -2.88 2.67
N GLU A 60 -2.90 -3.72 3.35
CA GLU A 60 -2.60 -5.13 3.61
C GLU A 60 -3.78 -6.00 3.18
N VAL A 61 -3.50 -7.13 2.51
CA VAL A 61 -4.51 -8.18 2.32
C VAL A 61 -4.71 -8.90 3.65
N VAL A 62 -5.91 -8.79 4.21
CA VAL A 62 -6.27 -9.33 5.54
C VAL A 62 -7.24 -10.51 5.47
N GLU A 63 -7.83 -10.76 4.30
CA GLU A 63 -8.66 -11.93 4.02
C GLU A 63 -8.44 -12.35 2.57
N LEU A 64 -8.21 -13.63 2.34
CA LEU A 64 -8.24 -14.27 1.03
C LEU A 64 -8.91 -15.61 1.22
N SER A 65 -10.05 -15.84 0.56
CA SER A 65 -10.74 -17.12 0.64
C SER A 65 -11.36 -17.53 -0.68
N PHE A 66 -11.47 -18.85 -0.86
CA PHE A 66 -12.19 -19.46 -1.95
C PHE A 66 -13.33 -20.29 -1.39
N GLU A 67 -14.49 -20.23 -2.03
CA GLU A 67 -15.68 -20.94 -1.61
C GLU A 67 -16.31 -21.63 -2.83
N ALA A 68 -16.32 -22.95 -2.84
CA ALA A 68 -17.05 -23.72 -3.86
C ALA A 68 -18.46 -24.02 -3.33
N LYS A 69 -19.49 -23.45 -3.96
CA LYS A 69 -20.90 -23.70 -3.65
C LYS A 69 -21.40 -24.95 -4.38
N SER A 70 -22.58 -25.44 -3.97
CA SER A 70 -23.28 -26.51 -4.70
C SER A 70 -23.45 -26.15 -6.18
N GLY A 71 -23.04 -27.04 -7.08
CA GLY A 71 -23.06 -26.82 -8.53
C GLY A 71 -21.82 -26.10 -9.10
N GLN A 72 -20.86 -25.67 -8.27
CA GLN A 72 -19.56 -25.16 -8.73
C GLN A 72 -18.49 -26.26 -8.70
N THR A 73 -17.40 -26.04 -9.44
CA THR A 73 -16.23 -26.92 -9.37
C THR A 73 -15.43 -26.69 -8.08
N GLU A 74 -14.72 -27.73 -7.63
CA GLU A 74 -13.87 -27.68 -6.44
C GLU A 74 -12.76 -26.61 -6.52
N VAL A 75 -12.25 -26.19 -5.37
CA VAL A 75 -11.07 -25.32 -5.32
C VAL A 75 -9.84 -26.14 -5.75
N ARG A 76 -9.14 -25.66 -6.79
CA ARG A 76 -7.96 -26.32 -7.39
C ARG A 76 -6.74 -25.41 -7.34
N GLN A 77 -5.55 -25.99 -7.46
CA GLN A 77 -4.28 -25.25 -7.49
C GLN A 77 -4.25 -24.13 -8.55
N LYS A 78 -4.93 -24.32 -9.69
CA LYS A 78 -5.04 -23.28 -10.73
C LYS A 78 -5.73 -22.00 -10.23
N HIS A 79 -6.67 -22.12 -9.28
CA HIS A 79 -7.36 -20.97 -8.71
C HIS A 79 -6.43 -20.18 -7.79
N LEU A 80 -5.63 -20.87 -6.97
CA LEU A 80 -4.61 -20.23 -6.13
C LEU A 80 -3.54 -19.52 -6.97
N ARG A 81 -3.06 -20.16 -8.04
CA ARG A 81 -2.05 -19.57 -8.95
C ARG A 81 -2.56 -18.36 -9.74
N ALA A 82 -3.87 -18.26 -9.96
CA ALA A 82 -4.48 -17.13 -10.64
C ALA A 82 -4.60 -15.88 -9.74
N VAL A 83 -4.34 -16.00 -8.44
CA VAL A 83 -4.39 -14.89 -7.49
C VAL A 83 -3.01 -14.26 -7.39
N GLU A 84 -2.85 -13.11 -8.01
CA GLU A 84 -1.70 -12.24 -7.78
C GLU A 84 -1.98 -11.38 -6.54
N VAL A 85 -1.74 -11.93 -5.35
CA VAL A 85 -2.03 -11.29 -4.05
C VAL A 85 -1.43 -9.88 -3.96
N ASP A 86 -0.22 -9.71 -4.50
CA ASP A 86 0.47 -8.42 -4.55
C ASP A 86 -0.25 -7.38 -5.43
N GLN A 87 -0.93 -7.82 -6.49
CA GLN A 87 -1.63 -6.94 -7.42
C GLN A 87 -3.03 -6.58 -6.90
N LEU A 88 -3.68 -7.49 -6.16
CA LEU A 88 -5.06 -7.36 -5.72
C LEU A 88 -5.28 -6.22 -4.71
N ALA A 89 -4.33 -5.97 -3.80
CA ALA A 89 -4.44 -4.85 -2.87
C ALA A 89 -4.36 -3.49 -3.60
N SER A 90 -3.60 -3.44 -4.69
CA SER A 90 -3.40 -2.23 -5.48
C SER A 90 -4.53 -1.95 -6.47
N ASP A 91 -5.00 -2.99 -7.16
CA ASP A 91 -6.12 -2.88 -8.11
C ASP A 91 -7.41 -2.47 -7.40
N LEU A 92 -7.66 -3.03 -6.22
CA LEU A 92 -8.86 -2.75 -5.44
C LEU A 92 -8.86 -1.30 -4.90
N TYR A 93 -7.68 -0.77 -4.60
CA TYR A 93 -7.51 0.64 -4.24
C TYR A 93 -7.71 1.58 -5.43
N ALA A 94 -7.15 1.23 -6.59
CA ALA A 94 -7.25 1.99 -7.82
C ALA A 94 -8.71 2.17 -8.26
N VAL A 95 -9.46 1.07 -8.25
CA VAL A 95 -10.88 1.03 -8.62
C VAL A 95 -11.71 1.82 -7.61
N PHE A 96 -11.41 1.74 -6.31
CA PHE A 96 -12.14 2.53 -5.31
C PHE A 96 -11.95 4.04 -5.53
N VAL A 97 -10.72 4.51 -5.72
CA VAL A 97 -10.45 5.93 -5.94
C VAL A 97 -11.06 6.42 -7.26
N ALA A 98 -11.05 5.60 -8.30
CA ALA A 98 -11.61 5.95 -9.60
C ALA A 98 -13.15 6.02 -9.60
N GLU A 99 -13.83 5.09 -8.92
CA GLU A 99 -15.31 5.02 -8.95
C GLU A 99 -16.00 5.85 -7.86
N PHE A 100 -15.35 6.07 -6.71
CA PHE A 100 -16.00 6.68 -5.53
C PHE A 100 -15.37 8.02 -5.10
N GLY A 101 -14.43 8.57 -5.86
CA GLY A 101 -14.01 9.96 -5.68
C GLY A 101 -15.21 10.91 -5.87
N GLU A 102 -15.32 11.95 -5.05
CA GLU A 102 -16.36 12.97 -5.24
C GLU A 102 -16.15 13.65 -6.60
N ASN A 103 -16.99 13.28 -7.58
CA ASN A 103 -17.07 13.84 -8.93
C ASN A 103 -15.81 13.56 -9.79
N PRO A 104 -15.59 12.31 -10.23
CA PRO A 104 -14.37 11.94 -10.94
C PRO A 104 -14.35 12.61 -12.32
N SER A 105 -13.50 13.61 -12.47
CA SER A 105 -13.08 14.06 -13.79
C SER A 105 -12.19 13.00 -14.44
N ARG A 106 -12.00 13.07 -15.76
CA ARG A 106 -10.97 12.26 -16.46
C ARG A 106 -9.56 12.43 -15.85
N ASP A 107 -9.30 13.58 -15.23
CA ASP A 107 -8.04 13.84 -14.54
C ASP A 107 -7.96 13.11 -13.20
N ASP A 108 -9.07 12.91 -12.50
CA ASP A 108 -9.15 12.15 -11.25
C ASP A 108 -8.96 10.65 -11.51
N GLU A 109 -9.54 10.11 -12.56
CA GLU A 109 -9.31 8.73 -13.01
C GLU A 109 -7.83 8.51 -13.37
N SER A 110 -7.24 9.45 -14.12
CA SER A 110 -5.81 9.43 -14.46
C SER A 110 -4.90 9.62 -13.24
N ARG A 111 -5.36 10.32 -12.20
CA ARG A 111 -4.64 10.50 -10.93
C ARG A 111 -4.75 9.26 -10.06
N ALA A 112 -5.92 8.64 -9.98
CA ALA A 112 -6.17 7.36 -9.33
C ALA A 112 -5.27 6.27 -9.91
N MET A 113 -5.21 6.18 -11.24
CA MET A 113 -4.34 5.25 -11.97
C MET A 113 -2.86 5.47 -11.65
N ARG A 114 -2.40 6.73 -11.61
CA ARG A 114 -1.01 7.07 -11.24
C ARG A 114 -0.69 6.79 -9.76
N VAL A 115 -1.67 6.95 -8.87
CA VAL A 115 -1.52 6.57 -7.45
C VAL A 115 -1.43 5.05 -7.31
N ALA A 116 -2.23 4.31 -8.08
CA ALA A 116 -2.18 2.85 -8.16
C ALA A 116 -0.85 2.35 -8.73
N GLU A 117 -0.34 2.94 -9.81
CA GLU A 117 0.98 2.61 -10.36
C GLU A 117 2.10 2.84 -9.34
N LYS A 118 2.10 3.99 -8.63
CA LYS A 118 3.07 4.26 -7.56
C LYS A 118 2.92 3.30 -6.38
N LEU A 119 1.70 2.83 -6.11
CA LEU A 119 1.44 1.84 -5.08
C LEU A 119 2.04 0.48 -5.48
N ILE A 120 1.83 0.04 -6.72
CA ILE A 120 2.43 -1.17 -7.31
C ILE A 120 3.95 -1.07 -7.24
N GLU A 121 4.53 0.06 -7.64
CA GLU A 121 5.98 0.27 -7.59
C GLU A 121 6.52 0.21 -6.15
N ARG A 122 5.79 0.78 -5.18
CA ARG A 122 6.16 0.75 -3.76
C ARG A 122 5.96 -0.62 -3.12
N GLN A 123 5.00 -1.41 -3.59
CA GLN A 123 4.76 -2.80 -3.15
C GLN A 123 5.75 -3.79 -3.78
N ARG A 124 6.42 -3.45 -4.89
CA ARG A 124 7.53 -4.26 -5.44
C ARG A 124 8.82 -4.14 -4.62
N LEU A 125 8.95 -3.12 -3.78
CA LEU A 125 10.08 -2.97 -2.86
C LEU A 125 9.92 -3.94 -1.66
N PRO A 126 11.00 -4.51 -1.10
CA PRO A 126 10.88 -5.39 0.08
C PRO A 126 10.19 -4.67 1.25
N ARG A 127 9.46 -5.41 2.11
CA ARG A 127 8.62 -4.85 3.20
C ARG A 127 9.41 -3.88 4.11
N ASP A 128 10.68 -4.20 4.35
CA ASP A 128 11.64 -3.39 5.14
C ASP A 128 11.94 -2.01 4.52
N TYR A 129 11.74 -1.85 3.21
CA TYR A 129 11.88 -0.57 2.51
C TYR A 129 10.59 0.27 2.53
N ARG A 130 9.43 -0.33 2.84
CA ARG A 130 8.11 0.33 2.78
C ARG A 130 7.76 1.07 4.07
N ILE A 131 8.20 0.53 5.21
CA ILE A 131 7.95 1.06 6.55
C ILE A 131 9.23 1.72 7.04
N ILE A 132 9.24 3.05 7.09
CA ILE A 132 10.32 3.76 7.80
C ILE A 132 10.00 3.66 9.29
N SER A 133 10.36 2.52 9.88
CA SER A 133 10.16 2.24 11.30
C SER A 133 11.12 3.07 12.16
N ASP A 134 10.78 3.27 13.44
CA ASP A 134 11.68 3.94 14.37
C ASP A 134 12.99 3.14 14.55
N GLU A 135 12.96 1.82 14.43
CA GLU A 135 14.17 0.97 14.42
C GLU A 135 15.07 1.25 13.22
N MET A 136 14.49 1.34 12.01
CA MET A 136 15.22 1.73 10.80
C MET A 136 15.84 3.12 10.98
N LEU A 137 15.10 4.08 11.54
CA LEU A 137 15.60 5.44 11.76
C LEU A 137 16.72 5.51 12.82
N ARG A 138 16.69 4.65 13.84
CA ARG A 138 17.81 4.50 14.80
C ARG A 138 19.05 3.97 14.10
N LEU A 139 18.91 2.96 13.25
CA LEU A 139 20.03 2.41 12.47
C LEU A 139 20.59 3.43 11.47
N VAL A 140 19.71 4.23 10.82
CA VAL A 140 20.12 5.37 9.99
C VAL A 140 20.94 6.37 10.82
N ALA A 141 20.49 6.72 12.02
CA ALA A 141 21.20 7.64 12.90
C ALA A 141 22.58 7.10 13.33
N GLU A 142 22.67 5.81 13.62
CA GLU A 142 23.91 5.13 13.95
C GLU A 142 24.92 5.19 12.79
N VAL A 143 24.52 4.73 11.59
CA VAL A 143 25.36 4.76 10.39
C VAL A 143 25.80 6.20 10.08
N TYR A 144 24.90 7.18 10.25
CA TYR A 144 25.21 8.59 10.04
C TYR A 144 26.27 9.10 11.02
N ARG A 145 26.12 8.83 12.33
CA ARG A 145 27.07 9.26 13.38
C ARG A 145 28.44 8.61 13.20
N THR A 146 28.49 7.31 12.92
CA THR A 146 29.73 6.57 12.67
C THR A 146 30.51 7.12 11.46
N ASN A 147 29.81 7.76 10.51
CA ASN A 147 30.41 8.31 9.30
C ASN A 147 30.41 9.84 9.26
N ILE A 148 30.23 10.51 10.41
CA ILE A 148 29.98 11.96 10.51
C ILE A 148 31.11 12.81 9.90
N GLU A 149 32.35 12.34 9.98
CA GLU A 149 33.54 13.07 9.52
C GLU A 149 33.78 12.95 8.01
N ARG A 150 33.10 12.01 7.33
CA ARG A 150 33.28 11.75 5.90
C ARG A 150 32.05 12.20 5.11
N ALA A 151 31.39 11.25 4.45
CA ALA A 151 30.18 11.45 3.66
C ALA A 151 29.02 10.68 4.30
N PRO A 152 28.45 11.16 5.42
CA PRO A 152 27.52 10.38 6.23
C PRO A 152 26.24 10.02 5.48
N THR A 153 25.69 10.94 4.67
CA THR A 153 24.52 10.65 3.82
C THR A 153 24.82 9.61 2.74
N LYS A 154 26.03 9.63 2.15
CA LYS A 154 26.44 8.60 1.17
C LYS A 154 26.67 7.24 1.83
N ALA A 155 27.15 7.22 3.06
CA ALA A 155 27.28 5.99 3.84
C ALA A 155 25.90 5.37 4.13
N VAL A 156 24.90 6.19 4.47
CA VAL A 156 23.50 5.75 4.61
C VAL A 156 22.97 5.23 3.28
N ALA A 157 23.18 5.95 2.17
CA ALA A 157 22.76 5.50 0.84
C ALA A 157 23.32 4.12 0.49
N LYS A 158 24.62 3.92 0.71
CA LYS A 158 25.31 2.64 0.47
C LYS A 158 24.80 1.53 1.40
N HIS A 159 24.65 1.82 2.69
CA HIS A 159 24.23 0.82 3.69
C HIS A 159 22.82 0.28 3.41
N PHE A 160 21.90 1.16 3.02
CA PHE A 160 20.51 0.79 2.74
C PHE A 160 20.24 0.53 1.26
N GLY A 161 21.24 0.53 0.38
CA GLY A 161 21.03 0.28 -1.06
C GLY A 161 20.09 1.27 -1.76
N VAL A 162 20.01 2.52 -1.29
CA VAL A 162 19.10 3.54 -1.83
C VAL A 162 19.86 4.68 -2.53
N LYS A 163 19.17 5.43 -3.39
CA LYS A 163 19.73 6.65 -4.01
C LYS A 163 19.97 7.75 -2.96
N ASP A 164 20.97 8.61 -3.18
CA ASP A 164 21.35 9.71 -2.27
C ASP A 164 20.16 10.58 -1.82
N ARG A 165 19.21 10.86 -2.73
CA ARG A 165 17.98 11.60 -2.40
C ARG A 165 17.12 10.92 -1.33
N MET A 166 17.02 9.60 -1.39
CA MET A 166 16.27 8.80 -0.40
C MET A 166 17.02 8.72 0.92
N ALA A 167 18.35 8.59 0.88
CA ALA A 167 19.18 8.63 2.09
C ALA A 167 19.03 9.96 2.84
N SER A 168 19.02 11.10 2.14
CA SER A 168 18.71 12.41 2.75
C SER A 168 17.34 12.42 3.42
N THR A 169 16.32 11.85 2.76
CA THR A 169 14.97 11.74 3.32
C THR A 169 14.95 10.93 4.62
N TYR A 170 15.72 9.85 4.71
CA TYR A 170 15.83 9.05 5.94
C TYR A 170 16.51 9.81 7.07
N VAL A 171 17.60 10.53 6.77
CA VAL A 171 18.32 11.37 7.74
C VAL A 171 17.41 12.47 8.31
N ASP A 172 16.64 13.14 7.45
CA ASP A 172 15.72 14.19 7.90
C ASP A 172 14.59 13.64 8.78
N ARG A 173 14.09 12.43 8.48
CA ARG A 173 13.11 11.75 9.35
C ARG A 173 13.72 11.33 10.68
N ALA A 174 14.96 10.83 10.70
CA ALA A 174 15.68 10.52 11.94
C ALA A 174 15.89 11.77 12.80
N ARG A 175 16.18 12.93 12.19
CA ARG A 175 16.25 14.23 12.89
C ARG A 175 14.90 14.65 13.46
N LYS A 176 13.84 14.60 12.66
CA LYS A 176 12.47 14.93 13.12
C LYS A 176 12.02 14.06 14.29
N LYS A 177 12.47 12.81 14.34
CA LYS A 177 12.21 11.86 15.43
C LYS A 177 13.15 11.99 16.63
N GLY A 178 14.12 12.92 16.59
CA GLY A 178 15.07 13.15 17.68
C GLY A 178 16.23 12.15 17.75
N PHE A 179 16.34 11.23 16.78
CA PHE A 179 17.46 10.29 16.72
C PHE A 179 18.74 10.94 16.18
N LEU A 180 18.65 12.10 15.54
CA LEU A 180 19.81 12.91 15.15
C LEU A 180 19.58 14.36 15.59
N PRO A 181 20.65 15.09 15.96
CA PRO A 181 20.52 16.49 16.31
C PRO A 181 20.07 17.31 15.09
N PRO A 182 19.27 18.37 15.30
CA PRO A 182 18.89 19.27 14.22
C PRO A 182 20.14 19.99 13.70
N THR A 183 20.25 20.11 12.38
CA THR A 183 21.35 20.83 11.73
C THR A 183 20.83 22.07 11.04
N LYS A 184 21.63 23.14 10.97
CA LYS A 184 21.34 24.26 10.07
C LYS A 184 21.54 23.84 8.62
N GLN A 185 20.77 24.42 7.70
CA GLN A 185 20.83 24.10 6.28
C GLN A 185 22.28 24.23 5.77
N GLY A 186 22.81 23.17 5.15
CA GLY A 186 24.17 23.12 4.63
C GLY A 186 25.26 22.61 5.58
N GLN A 187 24.94 22.34 6.86
CA GLN A 187 25.92 21.83 7.83
C GLN A 187 25.68 20.36 8.20
N LYS A 188 26.78 19.60 8.30
CA LYS A 188 26.78 18.18 8.67
C LYS A 188 26.67 17.95 10.18
N LYS A 189 27.12 18.92 10.98
CA LYS A 189 27.04 18.94 12.44
C LYS A 189 26.06 20.03 12.88
N ALA A 190 25.49 19.86 14.07
CA ALA A 190 24.65 20.87 14.71
C ALA A 190 25.52 22.05 15.19
#